data_AF-A0A382DRE1-F1
#
_entry.id   AF-A0A382DRE1-F1
#
_cell.length_a   1.000
_cell.length_b   1.000
_cell.length_c   1.000
_cell.angle_alpha   90.00
_cell.angle_beta   90.00
_cell.angle_gamma   90.00
#
_symmetry.space_group_name_H-M   'P 1'
#
loop_
_entity.id
_entity.type
_entity.pdbx_description
1 polymer ?
#
loop_
_entity_poly.entity_id
_entity_poly.type
_entity_poly.pdbx_seq_one_letter_code
_entity_poly.pdbx_strand_id
1 'polypeptide(L)' 'MDFPIDISNYVNLKLNGKEKLSETELEVLSKNIDLVRDAIIATTAFARAKGLGGHTGGPY' A
#
# COMPACT_ATOMS: atom_id res chain seq x y z
N MET A 1 15.10 2.72 13.95
CA MET A 1 13.67 2.46 14.15
C MET A 1 13.22 1.81 12.87
N ASP A 2 12.85 0.54 12.94
CA ASP A 2 12.41 -0.18 11.75
C ASP A 2 10.95 0.16 11.47
N PHE A 3 10.59 0.20 10.18
CA PHE A 3 9.22 0.44 9.78
C PHE A 3 8.37 -0.78 10.15
N PRO A 4 7.18 -0.62 10.77
CA PRO A 4 6.44 -1.74 11.36
C PRO A 4 5.74 -2.64 10.34
N ILE A 5 5.76 -2.30 9.04
CA ILE A 5 5.13 -3.06 7.97
C ILE A 5 6.22 -3.64 7.08
N ASP A 6 6.16 -4.94 6.84
CA ASP A 6 7.05 -5.62 5.92
C ASP A 6 6.63 -5.38 4.46
N ILE A 7 7.28 -4.38 3.85
CA ILE A 7 7.08 -4.02 2.45
C ILE A 7 7.81 -4.94 1.46
N SER A 8 8.59 -5.93 1.94
CA SER A 8 9.32 -6.85 1.06
C SER A 8 8.40 -7.77 0.25
N ASN A 9 7.14 -7.92 0.70
CA ASN A 9 6.10 -8.69 0.02
C ASN A 9 5.54 -8.00 -1.24
N TYR A 10 5.96 -6.77 -1.55
CA TYR A 10 5.53 -6.08 -2.75
C TYR A 10 6.02 -6.81 -4.00
N VAL A 11 5.10 -7.12 -4.91
CA VAL A 11 5.42 -7.76 -6.19
C VAL A 11 5.39 -6.71 -7.29
N ASN A 12 6.48 -6.55 -8.05
CA ASN A 12 6.48 -5.68 -9.22
C ASN A 12 5.66 -6.30 -10.38
N LEU A 13 4.34 -6.19 -10.29
CA LEU A 13 3.38 -6.70 -11.27
C LEU A 13 3.42 -5.85 -12.54
N LYS A 14 3.86 -6.44 -13.65
CA LYS A 14 3.88 -5.76 -14.96
C LYS A 14 2.48 -5.72 -15.58
N LEU A 15 1.95 -4.52 -15.75
CA LEU A 15 0.69 -4.28 -16.45
C LEU A 15 0.99 -3.95 -17.93
N ASN A 16 0.65 -4.88 -18.84
CA ASN A 16 1.06 -4.81 -20.25
C ASN A 16 -0.06 -4.26 -21.18
N GLY A 17 -1.00 -3.47 -20.67
CA GLY A 17 -2.09 -2.90 -21.48
C GLY A 17 -3.12 -3.91 -22.00
N LYS A 18 -3.21 -5.09 -21.39
CA LYS A 18 -4.25 -6.08 -21.66
C LYS A 18 -5.62 -5.51 -21.24
N GLU A 19 -6.70 -5.85 -21.95
CA GLU A 19 -8.06 -5.42 -21.57
C GLU A 19 -8.51 -5.96 -20.21
N LYS A 20 -8.03 -7.15 -19.80
CA LYS A 20 -8.38 -7.79 -18.53
C LYS A 20 -7.17 -8.43 -17.88
N LEU A 21 -7.15 -8.37 -16.56
CA LEU A 21 -6.21 -9.11 -15.72
C LEU A 21 -6.67 -10.56 -15.58
N SER A 22 -5.72 -11.49 -15.49
CA SER A 22 -6.02 -12.82 -14.96
C SER A 22 -6.42 -12.73 -13.48
N GLU A 23 -7.06 -13.77 -12.95
CA GLU A 23 -7.42 -13.83 -11.53
C GLU A 23 -6.18 -13.70 -10.64
N THR A 24 -5.05 -14.32 -11.02
CA THR A 24 -3.78 -14.20 -10.29
C THR A 24 -3.19 -12.80 -10.38
N GLU A 25 -3.23 -12.15 -11.55
CA GLU A 25 -2.75 -10.76 -11.69
C GLU A 25 -3.60 -9.81 -10.84
N LEU A 26 -4.92 -10.01 -10.80
CA LEU A 26 -5.84 -9.25 -9.96
C LEU A 26 -5.56 -9.46 -8.48
N GLU A 27 -5.33 -10.70 -8.04
CA GLU A 27 -5.01 -11.02 -6.65
C GLU A 27 -3.69 -10.34 -6.21
N VAL A 28 -2.65 -10.41 -7.05
CA VAL A 28 -1.36 -9.76 -6.79
C VAL A 28 -1.54 -8.24 -6.71
N LEU A 29 -2.31 -7.66 -7.63
CA LEU A 29 -2.59 -6.24 -7.64
C LEU A 29 -3.30 -5.79 -6.35
N SER A 30 -4.32 -6.52 -5.92
CA SER A 30 -5.04 -6.24 -4.66
C SER A 30 -4.11 -6.31 -3.46
N LYS A 31 -3.29 -7.36 -3.35
CA LYS A 31 -2.29 -7.50 -2.27
C LYS A 31 -1.30 -6.34 -2.22
N ASN A 32 -0.81 -5.90 -3.38
CA ASN A 32 0.07 -4.73 -3.46
C ASN A 32 -0.62 -3.44 -3.01
N ILE A 33 -1.88 -3.23 -3.40
CA ILE A 33 -2.67 -2.06 -3.00
C ILE A 33 -2.87 -2.04 -1.49
N ASP A 34 -3.23 -3.17 -0.88
CA ASP A 34 -3.43 -3.28 0.56
C ASP A 34 -2.13 -2.98 1.32
N LEU A 35 -1.00 -3.58 0.89
CA LEU A 35 0.31 -3.34 1.49
C LEU A 35 0.71 -1.84 1.46
N VAL A 36 0.55 -1.19 0.31
CA VAL A 36 0.90 0.23 0.16
C VAL A 36 -0.06 1.12 0.96
N ARG A 37 -1.34 0.77 1.02
CA ARG A 37 -2.33 1.49 1.84
C ARG A 37 -1.96 1.42 3.32
N ASP A 38 -1.62 0.24 3.84
CA ASP A 38 -1.17 0.07 5.21
C ASP A 38 0.08 0.90 5.50
N ALA A 39 1.04 0.91 4.57
CA ALA A 39 2.26 1.69 4.70
C ALA A 39 1.98 3.21 4.78
N ILE A 40 1.05 3.72 3.96
CA ILE A 40 0.62 5.13 4.00
C ILE A 40 -0.07 5.44 5.33
N ILE A 41 -0.97 4.57 5.79
CA ILE A 41 -1.68 4.75 7.06
C ILE A 41 -0.69 4.79 8.23
N ALA A 42 0.23 3.83 8.32
CA ALA A 42 1.23 3.79 9.39
C ALA A 42 2.12 5.05 9.38
N THR A 43 2.59 5.46 8.21
CA THR A 43 3.47 6.64 8.05
C THR A 43 2.76 7.93 8.49
N THR A 44 1.53 8.13 8.04
CA THR A 44 0.75 9.33 8.36
C THR A 44 0.27 9.35 9.80
N ALA A 45 -0.08 8.20 10.39
CA ALA A 45 -0.39 8.07 11.81
C ALA A 45 0.84 8.40 12.68
N PHE A 46 2.02 7.90 12.29
CA PHE A 46 3.27 8.21 12.99
C PHE A 46 3.62 9.70 12.92
N ALA A 47 3.52 10.32 11.73
CA ALA A 47 3.77 11.76 11.56
C ALA A 47 2.81 12.60 12.43
N ARG A 48 1.53 12.21 12.50
CA ARG A 48 0.53 12.85 13.38
C ARG A 48 0.91 12.72 14.85
N ALA A 49 1.31 11.53 15.30
CA ALA A 49 1.75 11.29 16.67
C ALA A 49 2.99 12.11 17.07
N LYS A 50 3.80 12.54 16.10
CA LYS A 50 4.97 13.40 16.31
C LYS A 50 4.68 14.90 16.18
N GLY A 51 3.44 15.30 15.90
CA GLY A 51 3.07 16.71 15.71
C GLY A 51 3.63 17.34 14.43
N LEU A 52 4.09 16.52 13.48
CA LEU A 52 4.68 16.96 12.21
C LEU A 52 3.61 17.13 11.09
N GLY A 53 2.33 16.94 11.43
CA GLY A 53 1.17 16.91 10.51
C GLY A 53 0.70 15.49 10.18
N GLY A 54 -0.57 15.32 9.80
CA GLY A 54 -1.09 14.04 9.27
C GLY A 54 -2.60 13.98 9.03
N HIS A 55 -3.02 13.41 7.89
CA HIS A 55 -4.39 12.96 7.59
C HIS A 55 -4.42 11.72 6.67
N THR A 56 -5.18 10.70 7.06
CA THR A 56 -5.59 9.54 6.24
C THR A 56 -7.01 9.75 5.70
N GLY A 57 -7.35 10.95 5.19
CA GLY A 57 -8.71 11.45 4.90
C GLY A 57 -9.55 10.72 3.84
N GLY A 58 -9.43 9.40 3.71
CA GLY A 58 -10.21 8.47 2.90
C GLY A 58 -9.37 7.70 1.87
N PRO A 59 -9.85 6.56 1.32
CA PRO A 59 -11.08 5.82 1.63
C PRO A 59 -10.77 4.46 2.29
N TYR A 60 -11.19 4.32 3.55
CA TYR A 60 -11.85 3.09 4.00
C TYR A 60 -13.35 3.30 3.81
#